data_AF-A0A2A4KQP2-F1
#
_entry.id   AF-A0A2A4KQP2-F1
#
_cell.length_a   1.000
_cell.length_b   1.000
_cell.length_c   1.000
_cell.angle_alpha   90.00
_cell.angle_beta   90.00
_cell.angle_gamma   90.00
#
_symmetry.space_group_name_H-M   'P 1'
#
loop_
_entity.id
_entity.type
_entity.pdbx_description
1 polymer ?
#
loop_
_entity_poly.entity_id
_entity_poly.type
_entity_poly.pdbx_seq_one_letter_code
_entity_poly.pdbx_strand_id
1 'polypeptide(L)'
;MDAAVIIGRLRNGSEDQEHEKPALAAVLDHYDVDFNPERNTGMAPCPLHDDTTPSFSYRLDRDLWKCHSCGEGGDSYTLMMLKEQTDFPGARALAASLALAASHAGGGDQHIPGSSYTARRAAPSRSRHHRGRGGYVPAWRRR
;
A
#
# COMPACT_ATOMS: atom_id res chain seq x y z
N MET A 1 42.94 18.73 -31.04
CA MET A 1 42.61 17.40 -31.56
C MET A 1 42.58 16.45 -30.37
N ASP A 2 41.49 15.82 -29.98
CA ASP A 2 40.08 16.08 -30.19
C ASP A 2 39.39 15.44 -28.99
N ALA A 3 38.20 15.92 -28.67
CA ALA A 3 37.43 15.49 -27.52
C ALA A 3 37.00 14.02 -27.67
N ALA A 4 37.00 13.27 -26.57
CA ALA A 4 36.09 12.14 -26.40
C ALA A 4 35.82 11.93 -24.91
N VAL A 5 34.97 12.80 -24.38
CA VAL A 5 34.17 12.51 -23.18
C VAL A 5 33.20 11.40 -23.58
N ILE A 6 33.55 10.14 -23.29
CA ILE A 6 32.55 9.07 -23.28
C ILE A 6 31.89 9.11 -21.91
N ILE A 7 30.76 9.81 -21.88
CA ILE A 7 29.80 9.83 -20.79
C ILE A 7 29.24 8.41 -20.67
N GLY A 8 29.95 7.56 -19.93
CA GLY A 8 29.38 6.34 -19.39
C GLY A 8 28.33 6.75 -18.37
N ARG A 9 27.09 6.88 -18.84
CA ARG A 9 25.88 7.09 -18.04
C ARG A 9 25.74 5.88 -17.11
N LEU A 10 26.43 5.92 -15.96
CA LEU A 10 26.17 5.00 -14.86
C LEU A 10 24.70 5.18 -14.51
N ARG A 11 23.90 4.18 -14.84
CA ARG A 11 22.57 4.01 -14.29
C ARG A 11 22.79 3.77 -12.81
N ASN A 12 22.73 4.83 -12.00
CA ASN A 12 22.61 4.69 -10.56
C ASN A 12 21.18 4.23 -10.29
N GLY A 13 20.89 2.96 -10.57
CA GLY A 13 19.79 2.25 -9.92
C GLY A 13 20.26 1.98 -8.50
N SER A 14 19.98 2.91 -7.58
CA SER A 14 20.21 2.70 -6.16
C SER A 14 19.10 1.79 -5.63
N GLU A 15 19.14 0.52 -6.00
CA GLU A 15 18.16 -0.50 -5.62
C GLU A 15 18.62 -1.31 -4.39
N ASP A 16 19.84 -1.10 -3.88
CA ASP A 16 20.45 -1.96 -2.85
C ASP A 16 20.70 -1.29 -1.48
N GLN A 17 19.71 -0.58 -0.93
CA GLN A 17 19.71 -0.21 0.51
C GLN A 17 18.68 -1.04 1.30
N GLU A 18 18.56 -2.33 0.98
CA GLU A 18 17.49 -3.23 1.46
C GLU A 18 17.77 -3.92 2.82
N HIS A 19 18.88 -3.60 3.51
CA HIS A 19 19.28 -4.31 4.75
C HIS A 19 19.46 -3.43 6.01
N GLU A 20 19.13 -2.14 5.98
CA GLU A 20 19.15 -1.30 7.20
C GLU A 20 17.74 -0.97 7.74
N LYS A 21 16.69 -1.16 6.94
CA LYS A 21 15.32 -0.87 7.37
C LYS A 21 14.75 -2.09 8.12
N PRO A 22 14.20 -1.91 9.35
CA PRO A 22 13.57 -3.00 10.06
C PRO A 22 12.35 -3.49 9.29
N ALA A 23 12.15 -4.81 9.30
CA ALA A 23 10.96 -5.42 8.70
C ALA A 23 9.70 -4.86 9.35
N LEU A 24 8.72 -4.42 8.55
CA LEU A 24 7.44 -3.93 9.07
C LEU A 24 6.76 -5.01 9.90
N ALA A 25 6.82 -6.28 9.47
CA ALA A 25 6.30 -7.41 10.23
C ALA A 25 6.88 -7.49 11.66
N ALA A 26 8.19 -7.30 11.80
CA ALA A 26 8.86 -7.34 13.10
C ALA A 26 8.46 -6.14 13.98
N VAL A 27 8.28 -4.96 13.38
CA VAL A 27 7.77 -3.78 14.10
C VAL A 27 6.33 -3.99 14.57
N LEU A 28 5.47 -4.58 13.74
CA LEU A 28 4.08 -4.86 14.10
C LEU A 28 3.95 -5.88 15.23
N ASP A 29 4.78 -6.93 15.19
CA ASP A 29 4.87 -7.94 16.25
C ASP A 29 5.30 -7.30 17.59
N HIS A 30 6.32 -6.43 17.56
CA HIS A 30 6.79 -5.71 18.74
C HIS A 30 5.70 -4.85 19.42
N TYR A 31 4.80 -4.26 18.62
CA TYR A 31 3.69 -3.45 19.12
C TYR A 31 2.41 -4.24 19.42
N ASP A 32 2.47 -5.58 19.44
CA ASP A 32 1.33 -6.48 19.73
C ASP A 32 0.14 -6.23 18.78
N VAL A 33 0.42 -5.94 17.51
CA VAL A 33 -0.64 -5.78 16.51
C VAL A 33 -1.12 -7.15 16.07
N ASP A 34 -2.44 -7.40 16.12
CA ASP A 34 -3.03 -8.61 15.55
C ASP A 34 -3.05 -8.52 14.00
N PHE A 35 -2.05 -9.10 13.35
CA PHE A 35 -1.92 -9.17 11.90
C PHE A 35 -1.61 -10.59 11.42
N ASN A 36 -1.85 -10.86 10.12
CA ASN A 36 -1.54 -12.15 9.51
C ASN A 36 -0.20 -12.07 8.75
N PRO A 37 0.89 -12.64 9.27
CA PRO A 37 2.21 -12.57 8.65
C PRO A 37 2.33 -13.40 7.36
N GLU A 38 1.44 -14.36 7.12
CA GLU A 38 1.44 -15.17 5.88
C GLU A 38 0.89 -14.39 4.68
N ARG A 39 0.28 -13.23 4.92
CA ARG A 39 -0.28 -12.38 3.85
C ARG A 39 0.57 -11.15 3.68
N ASN A 40 1.07 -10.94 2.46
CA ASN A 40 1.80 -9.71 2.14
C ASN A 40 0.94 -8.45 2.30
N THR A 41 -0.39 -8.54 2.22
CA THR A 41 -1.27 -7.41 2.46
C THR A 41 -2.49 -7.80 3.29
N GLY A 42 -2.93 -6.90 4.15
CA GLY A 42 -4.08 -7.12 5.01
C GLY A 42 -4.52 -5.86 5.74
N MET A 43 -5.48 -6.05 6.64
CA MET A 43 -6.01 -5.05 7.57
C MET A 43 -5.76 -5.52 9.01
N ALA A 44 -5.47 -4.60 9.91
CA ALA A 44 -5.23 -4.83 11.33
C ALA A 44 -5.82 -3.67 12.16
N PRO A 45 -5.97 -3.83 13.49
CA PRO A 45 -6.18 -2.69 14.39
C PRO A 45 -4.97 -1.75 14.35
N CYS A 46 -5.20 -0.46 14.54
CA CYS A 46 -4.13 0.54 14.48
C CYS A 46 -3.40 0.62 15.83
N PRO A 47 -2.05 0.60 15.86
CA PRO A 47 -1.31 0.78 17.11
C PRO A 47 -1.21 2.23 17.58
N LEU A 48 -1.63 3.22 16.78
CA LEU A 48 -1.51 4.65 17.07
C LEU A 48 -2.74 5.24 17.78
N HIS A 49 -3.89 4.58 17.70
CA HIS A 49 -5.13 5.00 18.35
C HIS A 49 -5.97 3.79 18.75
N ASP A 50 -6.74 3.93 19.82
CA ASP A 50 -7.62 2.85 20.29
C ASP A 50 -8.88 2.78 19.40
N ASP A 51 -8.96 1.75 18.55
CA ASP A 51 -10.06 1.53 17.62
C ASP A 51 -10.41 0.06 17.55
N THR A 52 -11.71 -0.23 17.70
CA THR A 52 -12.24 -1.58 17.64
C THR A 52 -12.33 -2.10 16.21
N THR A 53 -12.29 -1.20 15.21
CA THR A 53 -12.39 -1.57 13.79
C THR A 53 -11.00 -1.65 13.17
N PRO A 54 -10.67 -2.72 12.41
CA PRO A 54 -9.39 -2.80 11.72
C PRO A 54 -9.32 -1.73 10.62
N SER A 55 -8.60 -0.65 10.89
CA SER A 55 -8.45 0.52 10.01
C SER A 55 -7.01 0.70 9.49
N PHE A 56 -6.08 -0.15 9.93
CA PHE A 56 -4.67 -0.15 9.54
C PHE A 56 -4.44 -1.12 8.38
N SER A 57 -4.16 -0.60 7.18
CA SER A 57 -3.76 -1.40 6.03
C SER A 57 -2.24 -1.57 6.01
N TYR A 58 -1.75 -2.81 5.87
CA TYR A 58 -0.32 -3.10 5.76
C TYR A 58 0.03 -3.81 4.45
N ARG A 59 1.28 -3.59 4.03
CA ARG A 59 1.97 -4.25 2.90
C ARG A 59 3.38 -4.65 3.33
N LEU A 60 3.59 -5.94 3.58
CA LEU A 60 4.87 -6.51 4.02
C LEU A 60 5.89 -6.67 2.88
N ASP A 61 5.44 -6.71 1.63
CA ASP A 61 6.31 -6.76 0.45
C ASP A 61 7.09 -5.48 0.21
N ARG A 62 6.51 -4.35 0.63
CA ARG A 62 7.07 -2.99 0.43
C ARG A 62 7.38 -2.28 1.74
N ASP A 63 7.01 -2.90 2.87
CA ASP A 63 7.10 -2.33 4.21
C ASP A 63 6.47 -0.96 4.29
N LEU A 64 5.21 -0.94 3.85
CA LEU A 64 4.35 0.23 3.83
C LEU A 64 3.09 -0.05 4.63
N TRP A 65 2.60 0.99 5.30
CA TRP A 65 1.35 0.93 6.02
C TRP A 65 0.58 2.25 5.90
N LYS A 66 -0.73 2.18 6.15
CA LYS A 66 -1.59 3.36 6.22
C LYS A 66 -2.76 3.10 7.16
N CYS A 67 -3.00 4.03 8.08
CA CYS A 67 -4.20 4.05 8.88
C CYS A 67 -5.25 4.97 8.24
N HIS A 68 -6.43 4.42 7.93
CA HIS A 68 -7.52 5.18 7.33
C HIS A 68 -8.28 6.06 8.33
N SER A 69 -8.20 5.76 9.63
CA SER A 69 -8.85 6.55 10.69
C SER A 69 -7.96 7.72 11.16
N CYS A 70 -6.65 7.50 11.33
CA CYS A 70 -5.72 8.58 11.70
C CYS A 70 -5.35 9.49 10.53
N GLY A 71 -5.33 8.95 9.31
CA GLY A 71 -4.75 9.63 8.15
C GLY A 71 -3.23 9.47 8.01
N GLU A 72 -2.57 8.93 9.04
CA GLU A 72 -1.14 8.64 9.04
C GLU A 72 -0.79 7.42 8.16
N GLY A 73 0.41 7.42 7.62
CA GLY A 73 0.94 6.31 6.83
C GLY A 73 2.37 6.57 6.41
N GLY A 74 3.07 5.49 6.08
CA GLY A 74 4.48 5.56 5.74
C GLY A 74 5.12 4.19 5.81
N ASP A 75 6.35 4.17 6.32
CA ASP A 75 7.17 2.99 6.41
C ASP A 75 7.40 2.53 7.87
N SER A 76 8.15 1.44 8.07
CA SER A 76 8.46 0.91 9.40
C SER A 76 9.03 1.96 10.36
N TYR A 77 9.92 2.83 9.88
CA TYR A 77 10.50 3.90 10.69
C TYR A 77 9.46 4.97 11.04
N THR A 78 8.61 5.35 10.09
CA THR A 78 7.52 6.30 10.30
C THR A 78 6.59 5.81 11.42
N LEU A 79 6.29 4.52 11.46
CA LEU A 79 5.48 3.95 12.53
C LEU A 79 6.15 4.10 13.90
N MET A 80 7.44 3.76 14.00
CA MET A 80 8.21 3.87 15.25
C MET A 80 8.34 5.33 15.71
N MET A 81 8.61 6.25 14.78
CA MET A 81 8.70 7.69 15.06
C MET A 81 7.37 8.23 15.62
N LEU A 82 6.25 7.87 15.01
CA LEU A 82 4.93 8.32 15.46
C LEU A 82 4.53 7.71 16.81
N LYS A 83 4.82 6.43 17.02
CA LYS A 83 4.47 5.71 18.25
C LYS A 83 5.28 6.18 19.45
N GLU A 84 6.59 6.32 19.28
CA GLU A 84 7.52 6.71 20.34
C GLU A 84 7.76 8.23 20.40
N GLN A 85 7.09 9.00 19.53
CA GLN A 85 7.25 10.45 19.40
C GLN A 85 8.74 10.86 19.28
N THR A 86 9.49 10.13 18.47
CA THR A 86 10.93 10.28 18.30
C THR A 86 11.30 10.67 16.87
N ASP A 87 12.48 11.24 16.70
CA ASP A 87 13.05 11.56 15.39
C ASP A 87 13.66 10.31 14.72
N PHE A 88 13.98 10.42 13.44
CA PHE A 88 14.59 9.34 12.67
C PHE A 88 15.85 8.72 13.31
N PRO A 89 16.81 9.49 13.87
CA PRO A 89 17.95 8.89 14.57
C PRO A 89 17.55 8.09 15.81
N GLY A 90 16.53 8.55 16.55
CA GLY A 90 15.99 7.84 17.71
C GLY A 90 15.29 6.55 17.30
N ALA A 91 14.49 6.59 16.24
CA ALA A 91 13.84 5.40 15.68
C ALA A 91 14.86 4.37 15.17
N ARG A 92 15.96 4.80 14.54
CA ARG A 92 17.07 3.90 14.16
C ARG A 92 17.75 3.25 15.35
N ALA A 93 18.02 4.02 16.41
CA ALA A 93 18.61 3.49 17.63
C ALA A 93 17.70 2.45 18.30
N LEU A 94 16.38 2.67 18.29
CA LEU A 94 15.38 1.72 18.78
C LEU A 94 15.28 0.47 17.90
N ALA A 95 15.25 0.62 16.58
CA ALA A 95 15.23 -0.53 15.67
C ALA A 95 16.48 -1.43 15.87
N ALA A 96 17.64 -0.81 16.07
CA ALA A 96 18.88 -1.52 16.35
C ALA A 96 18.88 -2.19 17.73
N SER A 97 18.35 -1.53 18.77
CA SER A 97 18.29 -2.09 20.12
C SER A 97 17.31 -3.26 20.23
N LEU A 98 16.24 -3.24 19.45
CA LEU A 98 15.22 -4.29 19.38
C LEU A 98 15.60 -5.44 18.43
N ALA A 99 16.74 -5.35 17.74
CA ALA A 99 17.23 -6.36 16.79
C ALA A 99 16.19 -6.78 15.73
N LEU A 100 15.36 -5.83 15.27
CA LEU A 100 14.34 -6.08 14.25
C LEU A 100 15.00 -6.29 12.89
N ALA A 101 15.35 -7.53 12.57
CA ALA A 101 16.05 -7.89 11.33
C ALA A 101 15.17 -7.67 10.08
N ALA A 102 15.81 -7.31 8.96
CA ALA A 102 15.19 -7.20 7.65
C ALA A 102 14.80 -8.60 7.13
N SER A 103 13.52 -8.83 6.91
CA SER A 103 12.99 -10.07 6.33
C SER A 103 11.78 -9.71 5.49
N HIS A 104 12.04 -9.21 4.28
CA HIS A 104 11.00 -8.95 3.28
C HIS A 104 10.90 -10.19 2.37
N ALA A 105 10.00 -11.11 2.73
CA ALA A 105 9.60 -12.19 1.84
C ALA A 105 8.34 -11.74 1.08
N GLY A 106 8.49 -11.12 -0.10
CA GLY A 106 7.30 -10.73 -0.84
C GLY A 106 7.52 -10.20 -2.25
N GLY A 107 7.82 -11.08 -3.21
CA GLY A 107 7.75 -10.75 -4.64
C GLY A 107 6.32 -10.44 -5.08
N GLY A 108 6.12 -9.25 -5.65
CA GLY A 108 4.84 -8.76 -6.15
C GLY A 108 4.88 -8.38 -7.64
N ASP A 109 5.42 -9.25 -8.50
CA ASP A 109 5.32 -9.12 -9.98
C ASP A 109 4.12 -9.91 -10.53
N GLN A 110 2.94 -9.76 -9.93
CA GLN A 110 1.75 -10.38 -10.52
C GLN A 110 1.37 -9.60 -11.79
N HIS A 111 1.88 -10.03 -12.95
CA HIS A 111 1.33 -9.64 -14.24
C HIS A 111 -0.15 -10.03 -14.23
N ILE A 112 -1.04 -9.06 -14.08
CA ILE A 112 -2.49 -9.27 -14.23
C ILE A 112 -2.75 -9.37 -15.74
N PRO A 113 -2.98 -10.55 -16.32
CA PRO A 113 -3.43 -10.60 -17.71
C PRO A 113 -4.75 -9.83 -17.80
N GLY A 114 -4.83 -8.96 -18.82
CA GLY A 114 -5.92 -8.00 -18.99
C GLY A 114 -7.30 -8.60 -18.70
N SER A 115 -8.04 -7.89 -17.84
CA SER A 115 -9.47 -8.03 -17.57
C SER A 115 -10.26 -8.82 -18.63
N SER A 116 -10.78 -9.98 -18.25
CA SER A 116 -11.77 -10.74 -19.04
C SER A 116 -13.17 -10.10 -19.03
N TYR A 117 -13.39 -9.02 -18.27
CA TYR A 117 -14.70 -8.35 -18.17
C TYR A 117 -14.94 -7.32 -19.28
N THR A 118 -13.92 -6.89 -20.03
CA THR A 118 -14.10 -5.91 -21.13
C THR A 118 -14.18 -6.52 -22.53
N ALA A 119 -13.86 -7.81 -22.71
CA ALA A 119 -13.64 -8.39 -24.03
C ALA A 119 -14.88 -8.83 -24.83
N ARG A 120 -16.11 -8.81 -24.29
CA ARG A 120 -17.29 -9.36 -25.00
C ARG A 120 -18.61 -8.59 -24.86
N ARG A 121 -18.62 -7.28 -25.17
CA ARG A 121 -19.88 -6.62 -25.57
C ARG A 121 -19.69 -5.81 -26.84
N ALA A 122 -19.93 -6.44 -27.98
CA ALA A 122 -20.27 -5.69 -29.19
C ALA A 122 -21.61 -4.98 -28.93
N ALA A 123 -21.60 -3.64 -28.89
CA ALA A 123 -22.82 -2.85 -28.84
C ALA A 123 -23.59 -3.07 -30.16
N PRO A 124 -24.85 -3.55 -30.14
CA PRO A 124 -25.56 -3.81 -31.38
C PRO A 124 -25.92 -2.48 -32.08
N SER A 125 -25.68 -2.39 -33.38
CA SER A 125 -25.96 -1.23 -34.24
C SER A 125 -27.45 -1.07 -34.57
N ARG A 126 -28.35 -1.13 -33.57
CA ARG A 126 -29.79 -0.94 -33.80
C ARG A 126 -30.17 0.49 -33.45
N SER A 127 -30.63 1.25 -34.44
CA SER A 127 -31.31 2.52 -34.25
C SER A 127 -32.65 2.27 -33.53
N ARG A 128 -32.65 2.41 -32.21
CA ARG A 128 -33.89 2.34 -31.43
C ARG A 128 -34.69 3.62 -31.68
N HIS A 129 -35.70 3.54 -32.53
CA HIS A 129 -36.72 4.58 -32.68
C HIS A 129 -37.52 4.67 -31.37
N HIS A 130 -37.17 5.64 -30.51
CA HIS A 130 -37.87 5.93 -29.27
C HIS A 130 -39.17 6.70 -29.58
N ARG A 131 -40.29 6.00 -29.75
CA ARG A 131 -41.61 6.63 -29.60
C ARG A 131 -42.08 6.44 -28.16
N GLY A 132 -42.27 7.54 -27.44
CA GLY A 132 -42.92 7.57 -26.12
C GLY A 132 -41.96 7.57 -24.93
N ARG A 133 -41.61 8.77 -24.44
CA ARG A 133 -40.91 8.96 -23.16
C ARG A 133 -41.97 9.11 -22.05
N GLY A 134 -42.55 7.99 -21.61
CA GLY A 134 -43.20 7.95 -20.30
C GLY A 134 -42.11 8.03 -19.24
N GLY A 135 -42.00 9.15 -18.54
CA GLY A 135 -40.97 9.36 -17.52
C GLY A 135 -41.10 8.35 -16.38
N TYR A 136 -39.97 7.81 -15.94
CA TYR A 136 -39.91 7.08 -14.67
C TYR A 136 -40.41 8.00 -13.55
N VAL A 137 -41.54 7.64 -12.93
CA VAL A 137 -42.02 8.29 -11.71
C VAL A 137 -41.57 7.43 -10.53
N PRO A 138 -40.61 7.91 -9.73
CA PRO A 138 -40.14 7.19 -8.56
C PRO A 138 -41.30 6.90 -7.59
N ALA A 139 -41.24 5.77 -6.90
CA ALA A 139 -42.32 5.31 -6.02
C ALA A 139 -42.76 6.33 -4.97
N TRP A 140 -41.85 7.18 -4.48
CA TRP A 140 -42.10 8.24 -3.51
C TRP A 140 -42.82 9.49 -4.07
N ARG A 141 -43.04 9.55 -5.40
CA ARG A 141 -43.77 10.63 -6.09
C ARG A 141 -45.15 10.21 -6.60
N ARG A 142 -45.59 8.99 -6.28
CA ARG A 142 -46.93 8.51 -6.57
C ARG A 142 -47.84 8.96 -5.41
N ARG A 143 -48.68 9.97 -5.64
CA ARG A 143 -49.77 10.34 -4.73
C ARG A 143 -51.01 9.51 -5.03
#